data_AF-A0A1Y3PEL0-F1
#
_entry.id   AF-A0A1Y3PEL0-F1
#
_cell.length_a   1.000
_cell.length_b   1.000
_cell.length_c   1.000
_cell.angle_alpha   90.00
_cell.angle_beta   90.00
_cell.angle_gamma   90.00
#
_symmetry.space_group_name_H-M   'P 1'
#
loop_
_entity.id
_entity.type
_entity.pdbx_description
1 polymer ?
#
loop_
_entity_poly.entity_id
_entity_poly.type
_entity_poly.pdbx_seq_one_letter_code
_entity_poly.pdbx_strand_id
1 'polypeptide(L)'
;MPILRWVGVAFASFLVLGGCGMLPPPGDTIKPPTVLDDKEHEDELRIDIQKRLPAGARLLAAANPEGSQAIQFRDLDGDGIDEALVVYEQTAQSQKSLSAALLKEQNKQWKLIWTTRGLGHAVDYAGFADVTGDGHPEVLLGWVMGADAGKGLDIYQWRNGSLELLTNIAYHINLDVEQMPSTKGENKQAEIAIWKKDVGSAYQVEVYRWDPSRQEMIPAEDVYPGYFRKVVAYYEEQTINHPDQAIYWYYLADAQRKTYQSKEALKSIEKGLALQAGYPSKEQFERLKEQVRRMVSYMASHMTIGRTQKEIENLFGTDHAEVPNAKEGGKLWRYDYPAKEGYSFDDGGMDAVDVDGLQNGLMFMQLFISWSDQGTADGYTLYYLDQEGNIQEERIFSDGGLKTSTSHP
;
A
#
# COMPACT_ATOMS: atom_id res chain seq x y z
N MET A 1 -28.91 80.51 -23.24
CA MET A 1 -28.58 79.59 -24.36
C MET A 1 -27.87 80.39 -25.43
N PRO A 2 -26.88 79.86 -26.19
CA PRO A 2 -25.95 78.74 -25.95
C PRO A 2 -24.48 79.24 -25.89
N ILE A 3 -23.58 78.68 -25.09
CA ILE A 3 -22.75 77.47 -25.25
C ILE A 3 -21.76 77.50 -26.44
N LEU A 4 -20.50 77.45 -26.03
CA LEU A 4 -19.21 77.39 -26.72
C LEU A 4 -18.98 76.07 -27.49
N ARG A 5 -18.11 76.10 -28.51
CA ARG A 5 -17.50 74.91 -29.13
C ARG A 5 -15.98 75.09 -29.37
N TRP A 6 -15.22 74.22 -28.70
CA TRP A 6 -14.02 73.44 -29.11
C TRP A 6 -12.59 74.03 -29.30
N VAL A 7 -11.65 73.15 -28.89
CA VAL A 7 -10.21 72.95 -29.22
C VAL A 7 -9.25 74.03 -28.68
N GLY A 8 -8.15 73.75 -27.97
CA GLY A 8 -7.39 72.54 -27.68
C GLY A 8 -5.88 72.87 -27.76
N VAL A 9 -5.07 72.11 -27.02
CA VAL A 9 -3.60 71.98 -27.05
C VAL A 9 -2.80 72.60 -25.89
N ALA A 10 -2.35 71.64 -25.07
CA ALA A 10 -1.26 71.49 -24.11
C ALA A 10 -0.15 72.54 -23.97
N PHE A 11 0.22 72.79 -22.71
CA PHE A 11 1.61 72.99 -22.29
C PHE A 11 1.84 72.34 -20.92
N ALA A 12 2.87 71.50 -20.83
CA ALA A 12 3.27 70.79 -19.62
C ALA A 12 3.97 71.74 -18.65
N SER A 13 3.68 71.61 -17.36
CA SER A 13 4.44 72.27 -16.29
C SER A 13 4.46 71.40 -15.03
N PHE A 14 5.69 71.24 -14.55
CA PHE A 14 6.18 70.55 -13.36
C PHE A 14 5.32 70.79 -12.11
N LEU A 15 4.86 69.72 -11.46
CA LEU A 15 4.34 69.72 -10.10
C LEU A 15 5.34 69.01 -9.18
N VAL A 16 5.95 69.79 -8.28
CA VAL A 16 6.70 69.25 -7.13
C VAL A 16 5.69 69.06 -6.01
N LEU A 17 5.35 67.80 -5.70
CA LEU A 17 4.63 67.43 -4.48
C LEU A 17 5.65 66.87 -3.47
N GLY A 18 6.04 67.70 -2.51
CA GLY A 18 6.71 67.26 -1.29
C GLY A 18 5.67 66.78 -0.28
N GLY A 19 5.42 65.47 -0.25
CA GLY A 19 4.61 64.81 0.77
C GLY A 19 5.27 63.50 1.18
N CYS A 20 6.23 63.57 2.11
CA CYS A 20 6.77 62.38 2.78
C CYS A 20 5.77 61.90 3.84
N GLY A 21 4.80 61.09 3.42
CA GLY A 21 4.09 60.16 4.29
C GLY A 21 4.71 58.78 4.10
N MET A 22 5.53 58.35 5.04
CA MET A 22 6.21 57.06 5.04
C MET A 22 5.15 55.95 5.10
N LEU A 23 4.87 55.30 3.96
CA LEU A 23 4.12 54.05 3.94
C LEU A 23 5.01 52.97 4.55
N PRO A 24 4.52 52.16 5.51
CA PRO A 24 5.28 51.04 6.02
C PRO A 24 5.57 50.05 4.87
N PRO A 25 6.73 49.39 4.89
CA PRO A 25 7.09 48.43 3.87
C PRO A 25 6.03 47.30 3.80
N PRO A 26 5.77 46.72 2.61
CA PRO A 26 4.70 45.74 2.40
C PRO A 26 4.74 44.50 3.32
N GLY A 27 5.88 44.25 3.98
CA GLY A 27 6.07 43.16 4.94
C GLY A 27 5.40 43.34 6.30
N ASP A 28 4.97 44.55 6.67
CA ASP A 28 4.33 44.81 7.97
C ASP A 28 2.80 44.55 7.99
N THR A 29 2.18 44.30 6.82
CA THR A 29 0.74 44.02 6.70
C THR A 29 0.42 42.51 6.74
N ILE A 30 1.44 41.66 6.75
CA ILE A 30 1.27 40.20 6.86
C ILE A 30 1.86 39.80 8.22
N LYS A 31 1.03 39.87 9.27
CA LYS A 31 1.36 39.20 10.53
C LYS A 31 1.24 37.69 10.31
N PRO A 32 2.24 36.88 10.69
CA PRO A 32 2.07 35.44 10.72
C PRO A 32 0.88 35.09 11.64
N PRO A 33 0.05 34.09 11.31
CA PRO A 33 -1.08 33.70 12.14
C PRO A 33 -0.60 33.44 13.56
N THR A 34 -1.31 34.01 14.52
CA THR A 34 -0.93 33.98 15.92
C THR A 34 -1.29 32.60 16.46
N VAL A 35 -0.29 31.76 16.71
CA VAL A 35 -0.41 30.40 17.28
C VAL A 35 -1.25 30.33 18.59
N LEU A 36 -1.51 31.48 19.23
CA LEU A 36 -2.39 31.60 20.40
C LEU A 36 -3.88 31.65 20.02
N ASP A 37 -4.24 32.33 18.93
CA ASP A 37 -5.63 32.41 18.42
C ASP A 37 -6.10 31.02 17.96
N ASP A 38 -5.21 30.27 17.29
CA ASP A 38 -5.52 28.90 16.83
C ASP A 38 -5.77 27.95 18.01
N LYS A 39 -5.00 28.08 19.11
CA LYS A 39 -5.20 27.25 20.31
C LYS A 39 -6.46 27.61 21.09
N GLU A 40 -6.75 28.91 21.26
CA GLU A 40 -7.97 29.35 21.93
C GLU A 40 -9.21 28.89 21.14
N HIS A 41 -9.15 28.98 19.81
CA HIS A 41 -10.22 28.50 18.94
C HIS A 41 -10.41 26.96 19.01
N GLU A 42 -9.31 26.20 19.03
CA GLU A 42 -9.35 24.75 19.23
C GLU A 42 -9.96 24.36 20.59
N ASP A 43 -9.62 25.07 21.66
CA ASP A 43 -10.14 24.81 23.00
C ASP A 43 -11.65 25.12 23.10
N GLU A 44 -12.12 26.21 22.50
CA GLU A 44 -13.55 26.55 22.44
C GLU A 44 -14.35 25.48 21.67
N LEU A 45 -13.82 25.05 20.52
CA LEU A 45 -14.41 24.00 19.69
C LEU A 45 -14.54 22.68 20.47
N ARG A 46 -13.47 22.27 21.15
CA ARG A 46 -13.45 21.07 22.00
C ARG A 46 -14.47 21.15 23.12
N ILE A 47 -14.62 22.31 23.76
CA ILE A 47 -15.62 22.55 24.80
C ILE A 47 -17.04 22.42 24.22
N ASP A 48 -17.32 22.98 23.05
CA ASP A 48 -18.66 22.88 22.44
C ASP A 48 -19.03 21.45 22.09
N ILE A 49 -18.10 20.70 21.48
CA ILE A 49 -18.25 19.27 21.17
C ILE A 49 -18.47 18.46 22.44
N GLN A 50 -17.64 18.66 23.48
CA GLN A 50 -17.76 17.91 24.73
C GLN A 50 -19.11 18.14 25.43
N LYS A 51 -19.67 19.36 25.33
CA LYS A 51 -21.02 19.66 25.85
C LYS A 51 -22.15 18.90 25.15
N ARG A 52 -21.92 18.37 23.94
CA ARG A 52 -22.89 17.56 23.20
C ARG A 52 -22.81 16.07 23.54
N LEU A 53 -21.74 15.63 24.21
CA LEU A 53 -21.58 14.24 24.64
C LEU A 53 -22.38 13.92 25.90
N PRO A 54 -22.65 12.64 26.20
CA PRO A 54 -23.29 12.24 27.45
C PRO A 54 -22.56 12.80 28.69
N ALA A 55 -23.32 13.13 29.73
CA ALA A 55 -22.76 13.64 30.98
C ALA A 55 -21.73 12.65 31.56
N GLY A 56 -20.54 13.18 31.91
CA GLY A 56 -19.43 12.38 32.42
C GLY A 56 -18.62 11.64 31.36
N ALA A 57 -18.84 11.92 30.07
CA ALA A 57 -17.99 11.41 28.99
C ALA A 57 -16.55 11.92 29.14
N ARG A 58 -15.60 10.99 29.11
CA ARG A 58 -14.17 11.27 29.14
C ARG A 58 -13.57 10.95 27.78
N LEU A 59 -13.04 11.96 27.11
CA LEU A 59 -12.41 11.82 25.80
C LEU A 59 -11.22 10.85 25.85
N LEU A 60 -11.07 10.05 24.80
CA LEU A 60 -10.02 9.04 24.64
C LEU A 60 -9.30 9.21 23.30
N ALA A 61 -7.98 9.21 23.34
CA ALA A 61 -7.18 8.97 22.15
C ALA A 61 -7.10 7.46 21.86
N ALA A 62 -7.19 7.09 20.59
CA ALA A 62 -6.86 5.73 20.16
C ALA A 62 -5.36 5.47 20.24
N ALA A 63 -4.96 4.20 20.32
CA ALA A 63 -3.53 3.83 20.28
C ALA A 63 -2.92 4.03 18.88
N ASN A 64 -3.72 3.85 17.83
CA ASN A 64 -3.32 3.91 16.43
C ASN A 64 -4.30 4.78 15.60
N PRO A 65 -3.79 5.47 14.56
CA PRO A 65 -2.36 5.69 14.29
C PRO A 65 -1.66 6.48 15.42
N GLU A 66 -0.34 6.38 15.52
CA GLU A 66 0.42 7.11 16.56
C GLU A 66 0.12 8.62 16.52
N GLY A 67 -0.08 9.22 17.70
CA GLY A 67 -0.46 10.64 17.81
C GLY A 67 -1.95 10.92 17.59
N SER A 68 -2.78 9.88 17.51
CA SER A 68 -4.24 10.02 17.40
C SER A 68 -4.83 10.96 18.46
N GLN A 69 -5.65 11.89 18.00
CA GLN A 69 -6.40 12.79 18.87
C GLN A 69 -7.73 12.17 19.28
N ALA A 70 -8.25 12.61 20.43
CA ALA A 70 -9.54 12.14 20.92
C ALA A 70 -10.74 12.69 20.14
N ILE A 71 -10.54 13.82 19.47
CA ILE A 71 -11.46 14.42 18.51
C ILE A 71 -10.70 14.54 17.20
N GLN A 72 -11.27 14.00 16.12
CA GLN A 72 -10.68 14.04 14.80
C GLN A 72 -11.69 14.63 13.82
N PHE A 73 -11.20 15.41 12.86
CA PHE A 73 -12.02 16.14 11.89
C PHE A 73 -11.78 15.63 10.48
N ARG A 74 -12.87 15.38 9.75
CA ARG A 74 -12.81 14.99 8.34
C ARG A 74 -14.15 15.20 7.66
N ASP A 75 -14.14 15.76 6.46
CA ASP A 75 -15.29 15.79 5.56
C ASP A 75 -15.63 14.35 5.10
N LEU A 76 -16.76 13.83 5.59
CA LEU A 76 -17.26 12.48 5.31
C LEU A 76 -18.38 12.47 4.25
N ASP A 77 -19.07 13.59 4.06
CA ASP A 77 -20.21 13.68 3.15
C ASP A 77 -19.98 14.56 1.90
N GLY A 78 -18.78 15.12 1.78
CA GLY A 78 -18.30 15.84 0.60
C GLY A 78 -18.85 17.26 0.50
N ASP A 79 -19.40 17.83 1.57
CA ASP A 79 -19.94 19.19 1.57
C ASP A 79 -18.88 20.28 1.83
N GLY A 80 -17.62 19.88 2.10
CA GLY A 80 -16.50 20.76 2.37
C GLY A 80 -16.41 21.23 3.83
N ILE A 81 -17.26 20.73 4.73
CA ILE A 81 -17.25 21.01 6.16
C ILE A 81 -16.93 19.71 6.89
N ASP A 82 -15.88 19.71 7.70
CA ASP A 82 -15.48 18.51 8.43
C ASP A 82 -16.53 18.08 9.48
N GLU A 83 -16.81 16.78 9.56
CA GLU A 83 -17.44 16.17 10.72
C GLU A 83 -16.43 15.89 11.84
N ALA A 84 -16.88 15.94 13.08
CA ALA A 84 -16.08 15.62 14.27
C ALA A 84 -16.36 14.20 14.75
N LEU A 85 -15.39 13.30 14.60
CA LEU A 85 -15.36 11.99 15.22
C LEU A 85 -14.79 12.09 16.63
N VAL A 86 -15.50 11.57 17.62
CA VAL A 86 -15.11 11.61 19.01
C VAL A 86 -15.16 10.24 19.62
N VAL A 87 -14.08 9.81 20.25
CA VAL A 87 -14.04 8.56 21.01
C VAL A 87 -13.98 8.88 22.50
N TYR A 88 -14.81 8.21 23.30
CA TYR A 88 -14.95 8.51 24.72
C TYR A 88 -15.29 7.28 25.56
N GLU A 89 -14.89 7.35 26.83
CA GLU A 89 -15.35 6.46 27.89
C GLU A 89 -16.54 7.11 28.60
N GLN A 90 -17.59 6.34 28.82
CA GLN A 90 -18.69 6.71 29.69
C GLN A 90 -18.78 5.73 30.86
N THR A 91 -19.08 6.24 32.04
CA THR A 91 -19.41 5.41 33.22
C THR A 91 -20.88 5.58 33.54
N ALA A 92 -21.65 4.50 33.40
CA ALA A 92 -23.06 4.46 33.79
C ALA A 92 -23.27 3.28 34.75
N GLN A 93 -23.92 3.50 35.89
CA GLN A 93 -24.23 2.46 36.89
C GLN A 93 -22.98 1.61 37.29
N SER A 94 -21.84 2.27 37.47
CA SER A 94 -20.54 1.65 37.78
C SER A 94 -19.97 0.72 36.71
N GLN A 95 -20.53 0.72 35.50
CA GLN A 95 -19.97 0.04 34.33
C GLN A 95 -19.38 1.07 33.36
N LYS A 96 -18.14 0.82 32.97
CA LYS A 96 -17.45 1.57 31.92
C LYS A 96 -17.86 1.02 30.56
N SER A 97 -18.16 1.92 29.63
CA SER A 97 -18.40 1.59 28.22
C SER A 97 -17.59 2.54 27.35
N LEU A 98 -16.97 1.97 26.32
CA LEU A 98 -16.34 2.75 25.26
C LEU A 98 -17.37 3.03 24.18
N SER A 99 -17.37 4.26 23.69
CA SER A 99 -18.30 4.72 22.68
C SER A 99 -17.59 5.64 21.71
N ALA A 100 -18.15 5.76 20.51
CA ALA A 100 -17.78 6.80 19.57
C ALA A 100 -19.03 7.60 19.16
N ALA A 101 -18.82 8.86 18.81
CA ALA A 101 -19.84 9.79 18.36
C ALA A 101 -19.35 10.51 17.12
N LEU A 102 -20.27 10.82 16.20
CA LEU A 102 -20.04 11.73 15.09
C LEU A 102 -20.92 12.96 15.26
N LEU A 103 -20.31 14.13 15.12
CA LEU A 103 -21.01 15.40 15.14
C LEU A 103 -20.82 16.11 13.81
N LYS A 104 -21.87 16.81 13.35
CA LYS A 104 -21.83 17.68 12.17
C LYS A 104 -22.23 19.10 12.55
N GLU A 105 -21.56 20.08 11.98
CA GLU A 105 -21.92 21.48 12.15
C GLU A 105 -23.19 21.80 11.34
N GLN A 106 -24.20 22.37 12.01
CA GLN A 106 -25.42 22.84 11.36
C GLN A 106 -25.81 24.19 11.94
N ASN A 107 -25.93 25.22 11.11
CA ASN A 107 -26.24 26.59 11.53
C ASN A 107 -25.31 27.11 12.64
N LYS A 108 -23.99 26.90 12.50
CA LYS A 108 -22.97 27.30 13.48
C LYS A 108 -23.05 26.60 14.84
N GLN A 109 -23.62 25.40 14.87
CA GLN A 109 -23.74 24.59 16.07
C GLN A 109 -23.42 23.14 15.77
N TRP A 110 -22.56 22.52 16.58
CA TRP A 110 -22.32 21.08 16.51
C TRP A 110 -23.55 20.31 17.01
N LYS A 111 -23.99 19.36 16.18
CA LYS A 111 -25.07 18.42 16.52
C LYS A 111 -24.57 16.99 16.45
N LEU A 112 -24.93 16.21 17.46
CA LEU A 112 -24.71 14.77 17.46
C LEU A 112 -25.62 14.11 16.41
N ILE A 113 -25.02 13.44 15.42
CA ILE A 113 -25.74 12.80 14.32
C ILE A 113 -25.59 11.28 14.30
N TRP A 114 -24.61 10.74 15.04
CA TRP A 114 -24.40 9.32 15.17
C TRP A 114 -23.68 8.96 16.46
N THR A 115 -23.96 7.77 17.00
CA THR A 115 -23.24 7.17 18.12
C THR A 115 -23.17 5.66 17.97
N THR A 116 -22.06 5.06 18.39
CA THR A 116 -21.94 3.61 18.59
C THR A 116 -21.37 3.29 19.95
N ARG A 117 -21.63 2.06 20.43
CA ARG A 117 -20.98 1.48 21.61
C ARG A 117 -19.99 0.44 21.14
N GLY A 118 -18.72 0.64 21.46
CA GLY A 118 -17.66 -0.33 21.18
C GLY A 118 -17.84 -1.59 22.01
N LEU A 119 -17.66 -2.74 21.38
CA LEU A 119 -17.51 -4.01 22.06
C LEU A 119 -16.01 -4.14 22.38
N GLY A 120 -15.60 -3.90 23.62
CA GLY A 120 -14.18 -3.93 23.96
C GLY A 120 -13.86 -3.16 25.23
N HIS A 121 -12.60 -3.22 25.65
CA HIS A 121 -12.11 -2.58 26.88
C HIS A 121 -11.04 -1.51 26.63
N ALA A 122 -10.54 -1.38 25.39
CA ALA A 122 -9.69 -0.29 24.94
C ALA A 122 -9.96 0.05 23.47
N VAL A 123 -9.55 1.26 23.06
CA VAL A 123 -9.64 1.75 21.68
C VAL A 123 -8.27 1.62 21.05
N ASP A 124 -8.17 0.73 20.08
CA ASP A 124 -6.92 0.47 19.39
C ASP A 124 -6.71 1.38 18.19
N TYR A 125 -7.76 1.60 17.39
CA TYR A 125 -7.68 2.40 16.17
C TYR A 125 -8.82 3.42 16.12
N ALA A 126 -8.53 4.64 15.69
CA ALA A 126 -9.55 5.59 15.27
C ALA A 126 -8.99 6.46 14.15
N GLY A 127 -9.63 6.45 13.00
CA GLY A 127 -9.17 7.25 11.87
C GLY A 127 -10.12 7.17 10.67
N PHE A 128 -9.66 7.75 9.57
CA PHE A 128 -10.43 7.88 8.34
C PHE A 128 -9.63 7.37 7.15
N ALA A 129 -10.29 6.67 6.23
CA ALA A 129 -9.68 6.22 4.98
C ALA A 129 -10.76 5.97 3.93
N ASP A 130 -10.49 6.32 2.67
CA ASP A 130 -11.37 5.99 1.53
C ASP A 130 -11.20 4.50 1.19
N VAL A 131 -11.85 3.63 1.98
CA VAL A 131 -11.81 2.18 1.86
C VAL A 131 -12.67 1.71 0.71
N THR A 132 -13.71 2.46 0.32
CA THR A 132 -14.61 2.08 -0.78
C THR A 132 -14.13 2.58 -2.15
N GLY A 133 -13.23 3.55 -2.18
CA GLY A 133 -12.70 4.17 -3.40
C GLY A 133 -13.67 5.15 -4.06
N ASP A 134 -14.69 5.64 -3.32
CA ASP A 134 -15.72 6.53 -3.85
C ASP A 134 -15.35 8.02 -3.71
N GLY A 135 -14.18 8.32 -3.14
CA GLY A 135 -13.67 9.66 -2.90
C GLY A 135 -14.05 10.25 -1.55
N HIS A 136 -14.91 9.58 -0.77
CA HIS A 136 -15.30 9.98 0.59
C HIS A 136 -14.72 8.97 1.57
N PRO A 137 -14.09 9.43 2.67
CA PRO A 137 -13.49 8.51 3.62
C PRO A 137 -14.53 7.82 4.49
N GLU A 138 -14.32 6.51 4.72
CA GLU A 138 -14.98 5.77 5.78
C GLU A 138 -14.35 6.08 7.15
N VAL A 139 -15.14 5.83 8.21
CA VAL A 139 -14.71 5.89 9.61
C VAL A 139 -14.29 4.50 10.08
N LEU A 140 -13.08 4.39 10.59
CA LEU A 140 -12.50 3.13 11.07
C LEU A 140 -12.32 3.18 12.59
N LEU A 141 -12.95 2.25 13.31
CA LEU A 141 -12.90 2.15 14.77
C LEU A 141 -12.43 0.77 15.21
N GLY A 142 -11.23 0.72 15.80
CA GLY A 142 -10.61 -0.49 16.32
C GLY A 142 -10.81 -0.65 17.82
N TRP A 143 -11.31 -1.80 18.25
CA TRP A 143 -11.59 -2.13 19.64
C TRP A 143 -10.78 -3.34 20.10
N VAL A 144 -10.24 -3.27 21.32
CA VAL A 144 -9.55 -4.42 21.94
C VAL A 144 -10.58 -5.29 22.67
N MET A 145 -10.75 -6.53 22.21
CA MET A 145 -11.75 -7.47 22.75
C MET A 145 -11.23 -8.23 23.97
N GLY A 146 -9.93 -8.51 24.04
CA GLY A 146 -9.29 -9.27 25.10
C GLY A 146 -7.93 -9.82 24.65
N ALA A 147 -7.11 -10.29 25.59
CA ALA A 147 -5.78 -10.83 25.28
C ALA A 147 -5.83 -12.00 24.26
N ASP A 148 -6.82 -12.89 24.40
CA ASP A 148 -7.00 -14.06 23.53
C ASP A 148 -8.01 -13.82 22.39
N ALA A 149 -8.93 -12.87 22.57
CA ALA A 149 -9.99 -12.56 21.60
C ALA A 149 -9.51 -11.61 20.48
N GLY A 150 -8.32 -11.02 20.62
CA GLY A 150 -7.76 -10.09 19.68
C GLY A 150 -8.49 -8.74 19.67
N LYS A 151 -8.58 -8.16 18.48
CA LYS A 151 -9.12 -6.83 18.21
C LYS A 151 -10.12 -6.91 17.06
N GLY A 152 -11.11 -6.01 17.05
CA GLY A 152 -12.08 -5.87 15.97
C GLY A 152 -12.02 -4.47 15.38
N LEU A 153 -12.02 -4.35 14.07
CA LEU A 153 -12.07 -3.10 13.33
C LEU A 153 -13.45 -2.97 12.70
N ASP A 154 -14.23 -1.99 13.15
CA ASP A 154 -15.49 -1.62 12.52
C ASP A 154 -15.23 -0.53 11.48
N ILE A 155 -15.76 -0.72 10.27
CA ILE A 155 -15.65 0.24 9.18
C ILE A 155 -17.05 0.77 8.89
N TYR A 156 -17.23 2.08 9.01
CA TYR A 156 -18.50 2.76 8.82
C TYR A 156 -18.46 3.67 7.60
N GLN A 157 -19.52 3.61 6.79
CA GLN A 157 -19.70 4.45 5.62
C GLN A 157 -20.79 5.49 5.88
N TRP A 158 -20.61 6.68 5.33
CA TRP A 158 -21.65 7.69 5.32
C TRP A 158 -22.82 7.30 4.42
N ARG A 159 -24.04 7.25 4.98
CA ARG A 159 -25.28 6.98 4.25
C ARG A 159 -26.43 7.78 4.86
N ASN A 160 -27.20 8.46 4.01
CA ASN A 160 -28.44 9.15 4.38
C ASN A 160 -28.31 10.13 5.57
N GLY A 161 -27.19 10.84 5.70
CA GLY A 161 -26.99 11.84 6.76
C GLY A 161 -26.46 11.28 8.09
N SER A 162 -26.02 10.02 8.12
CA SER A 162 -25.42 9.37 9.29
C SER A 162 -24.41 8.30 8.85
N LEU A 163 -23.83 7.57 9.82
CA LEU A 163 -22.95 6.44 9.56
C LEU A 163 -23.69 5.10 9.66
N GLU A 164 -23.44 4.21 8.70
CA GLU A 164 -23.89 2.82 8.71
C GLU A 164 -22.67 1.88 8.73
N LEU A 165 -22.76 0.77 9.46
CA LEU A 165 -21.68 -0.23 9.50
C LEU A 165 -21.56 -0.88 8.12
N LEU A 166 -20.42 -0.69 7.45
CA LEU A 166 -20.11 -1.30 6.16
C LEU A 166 -19.66 -2.75 6.36
N THR A 167 -18.66 -2.94 7.21
CA THR A 167 -18.10 -4.27 7.51
C THR A 167 -17.29 -4.23 8.80
N ASN A 168 -16.88 -5.39 9.29
CA ASN A 168 -15.99 -5.52 10.42
C ASN A 168 -14.91 -6.58 10.17
N ILE A 169 -13.70 -6.34 10.68
CA ILE A 169 -12.54 -7.21 10.45
C ILE A 169 -11.90 -7.57 11.79
N ALA A 170 -11.57 -8.85 12.00
CA ALA A 170 -10.81 -9.27 13.17
C ALA A 170 -9.30 -9.16 12.90
N TYR A 171 -8.55 -8.63 13.86
CA TYR A 171 -7.09 -8.56 13.82
C TYR A 171 -6.51 -8.77 15.22
N HIS A 172 -5.19 -8.97 15.35
CA HIS A 172 -4.59 -9.34 16.64
C HIS A 172 -3.64 -8.29 17.18
N ILE A 173 -2.64 -7.88 16.39
CA ILE A 173 -1.58 -7.00 16.85
C ILE A 173 -1.61 -5.67 16.11
N ASN A 174 -1.25 -5.65 14.83
CA ASN A 174 -1.15 -4.41 14.09
C ASN A 174 -2.01 -4.46 12.83
N LEU A 175 -2.39 -3.28 12.38
CA LEU A 175 -2.95 -3.05 11.07
C LEU A 175 -2.32 -1.79 10.47
N ASP A 176 -2.20 -1.76 9.16
CA ASP A 176 -1.91 -0.55 8.41
C ASP A 176 -3.11 -0.24 7.52
N VAL A 177 -3.54 1.01 7.49
CA VAL A 177 -4.54 1.51 6.55
C VAL A 177 -3.88 2.59 5.71
N GLU A 178 -3.62 2.28 4.46
CA GLU A 178 -2.92 3.20 3.55
C GLU A 178 -3.31 2.89 2.10
N GLN A 179 -3.19 3.90 1.26
CA GLN A 179 -3.25 3.71 -0.19
C GLN A 179 -1.94 3.06 -0.64
N MET A 180 -1.99 1.80 -1.06
CA MET A 180 -0.79 1.02 -1.37
C MET A 180 -0.49 1.07 -2.88
N PRO A 181 0.80 1.14 -3.29
CA PRO A 181 1.16 1.13 -4.70
C PRO A 181 0.69 -0.16 -5.41
N SER A 182 -0.21 -0.04 -6.39
CA SER A 182 -0.70 -1.17 -7.18
C SER A 182 0.08 -1.38 -8.48
N THR A 183 0.26 -2.65 -8.84
CA THR A 183 0.82 -3.08 -10.14
C THR A 183 -0.16 -2.87 -11.32
N LYS A 184 -1.43 -2.59 -11.05
CA LYS A 184 -2.48 -2.38 -12.07
C LYS A 184 -2.79 -0.89 -12.35
N GLY A 185 -1.98 0.02 -11.80
CA GLY A 185 -2.17 1.47 -11.88
C GLY A 185 -2.73 2.04 -10.57
N GLU A 186 -2.66 3.36 -10.40
CA GLU A 186 -3.11 4.01 -9.17
C GLU A 186 -4.62 3.81 -8.96
N ASN A 187 -4.98 3.16 -7.86
CA ASN A 187 -6.32 3.22 -7.28
C ASN A 187 -6.31 4.25 -6.15
N LYS A 188 -7.39 5.03 -5.99
CA LYS A 188 -7.52 6.01 -4.89
C LYS A 188 -7.99 5.39 -3.57
N GLN A 189 -8.30 4.10 -3.62
CA GLN A 189 -8.81 3.31 -2.51
C GLN A 189 -7.68 2.98 -1.53
N ALA A 190 -7.98 3.00 -0.24
CA ALA A 190 -7.09 2.52 0.80
C ALA A 190 -7.23 1.01 0.98
N GLU A 191 -6.09 0.34 1.14
CA GLU A 191 -6.01 -1.05 1.53
C GLU A 191 -5.76 -1.20 3.03
N ILE A 192 -6.10 -2.37 3.56
CA ILE A 192 -5.92 -2.73 4.96
C ILE A 192 -4.98 -3.93 5.03
N ALA A 193 -3.80 -3.73 5.58
CA ALA A 193 -2.88 -4.81 5.90
C ALA A 193 -3.04 -5.25 7.36
N ILE A 194 -3.06 -6.55 7.60
CA ILE A 194 -3.27 -7.15 8.91
C ILE A 194 -2.06 -8.00 9.27
N TRP A 195 -1.45 -7.68 10.42
CA TRP A 195 -0.35 -8.45 11.00
C TRP A 195 -0.90 -9.40 12.05
N LYS A 196 -1.26 -10.60 11.61
CA LYS A 196 -1.78 -11.66 12.48
C LYS A 196 -0.64 -12.33 13.22
N LYS A 197 -0.64 -12.25 14.55
CA LYS A 197 0.39 -12.87 15.38
C LYS A 197 0.39 -14.38 15.18
N ASP A 198 1.59 -14.91 14.99
CA ASP A 198 1.89 -16.32 15.08
C ASP A 198 2.65 -16.57 16.40
N VAL A 199 3.93 -16.98 16.36
CA VAL A 199 4.75 -17.21 17.55
C VAL A 199 5.83 -16.12 17.70
N GLY A 200 6.07 -15.67 18.94
CA GLY A 200 7.10 -14.68 19.23
C GLY A 200 6.83 -13.36 18.50
N SER A 201 7.81 -12.91 17.71
CA SER A 201 7.72 -11.73 16.85
C SER A 201 7.38 -12.10 15.39
N ALA A 202 6.84 -13.30 15.15
CA ALA A 202 6.40 -13.70 13.82
C ALA A 202 4.92 -13.37 13.60
N TYR A 203 4.63 -12.89 12.40
CA TYR A 203 3.34 -12.39 11.95
C TYR A 203 3.02 -12.87 10.53
N GLN A 204 1.87 -13.52 10.37
CA GLN A 204 1.28 -13.70 9.06
C GLN A 204 0.68 -12.36 8.60
N VAL A 205 1.16 -11.84 7.48
CA VAL A 205 0.69 -10.56 6.93
C VAL A 205 -0.18 -10.80 5.71
N GLU A 206 -1.38 -10.25 5.74
CA GLU A 206 -2.39 -10.31 4.67
C GLU A 206 -2.90 -8.90 4.36
N VAL A 207 -3.16 -8.60 3.09
CA VAL A 207 -3.62 -7.27 2.66
C VAL A 207 -4.95 -7.42 1.94
N TYR A 208 -5.91 -6.59 2.34
CA TYR A 208 -7.28 -6.62 1.86
C TYR A 208 -7.70 -5.28 1.25
N ARG A 209 -8.65 -5.36 0.33
CA ARG A 209 -9.34 -4.23 -0.30
C ARG A 209 -10.83 -4.52 -0.32
N TRP A 210 -11.66 -3.49 -0.20
CA TRP A 210 -13.11 -3.62 -0.36
C TRP A 210 -13.48 -3.86 -1.83
N ASP A 211 -14.28 -4.89 -2.09
CA ASP A 211 -14.91 -5.12 -3.40
C ASP A 211 -16.37 -4.66 -3.35
N PRO A 212 -16.72 -3.52 -3.97
CA PRO A 212 -18.09 -3.02 -3.94
C PRO A 212 -19.09 -3.94 -4.67
N SER A 213 -18.64 -4.77 -5.61
CA SER A 213 -19.51 -5.70 -6.33
C SER A 213 -19.91 -6.90 -5.46
N ARG A 214 -19.00 -7.33 -4.58
CA ARG A 214 -19.21 -8.46 -3.66
C ARG A 214 -19.66 -8.04 -2.27
N GLN A 215 -19.51 -6.76 -1.93
CA GLN A 215 -19.78 -6.21 -0.60
C GLN A 215 -18.95 -6.93 0.48
N GLU A 216 -17.68 -7.22 0.17
CA GLU A 216 -16.78 -7.93 1.07
C GLU A 216 -15.33 -7.45 0.93
N MET A 217 -14.51 -7.70 1.95
CA MET A 217 -13.06 -7.52 1.87
C MET A 217 -12.43 -8.70 1.13
N ILE A 218 -11.70 -8.43 0.05
CA ILE A 218 -10.99 -9.43 -0.74
C ILE A 218 -9.47 -9.23 -0.65
N PRO A 219 -8.66 -10.28 -0.83
CA PRO A 219 -7.20 -10.13 -0.93
C PRO A 219 -6.80 -9.17 -2.06
N ALA A 220 -5.85 -8.29 -1.79
CA ALA A 220 -5.36 -7.26 -2.72
C ALA A 220 -3.96 -7.62 -3.26
N GLU A 221 -3.86 -8.70 -4.05
CA GLU A 221 -2.56 -9.21 -4.50
C GLU A 221 -1.78 -8.23 -5.39
N ASP A 222 -2.47 -7.33 -6.09
CA ASP A 222 -1.87 -6.33 -6.97
C ASP A 222 -1.05 -5.27 -6.22
N VAL A 223 -1.30 -5.05 -4.93
CA VAL A 223 -0.52 -4.10 -4.09
C VAL A 223 0.60 -4.77 -3.29
N TYR A 224 0.67 -6.11 -3.30
CA TYR A 224 1.67 -6.84 -2.53
C TYR A 224 3.11 -6.40 -2.82
N PRO A 225 3.54 -6.19 -4.08
CA PRO A 225 4.94 -5.85 -4.36
C PRO A 225 5.38 -4.50 -3.81
N GLY A 226 4.45 -3.56 -3.63
CA GLY A 226 4.70 -2.28 -2.99
C GLY A 226 4.75 -2.44 -1.46
N TYR A 227 3.66 -2.96 -0.89
CA TYR A 227 3.50 -3.06 0.56
C TYR A 227 4.52 -4.01 1.21
N PHE A 228 4.76 -5.19 0.64
CA PHE A 228 5.60 -6.20 1.28
C PHE A 228 7.09 -5.85 1.33
N ARG A 229 7.55 -4.76 0.69
CA ARG A 229 8.95 -4.31 0.83
C ARG A 229 9.31 -4.02 2.29
N LYS A 230 8.40 -3.40 3.06
CA LYS A 230 8.61 -3.16 4.49
C LYS A 230 8.53 -4.45 5.32
N VAL A 231 7.70 -5.39 4.89
CA VAL A 231 7.58 -6.73 5.52
C VAL A 231 8.86 -7.55 5.30
N VAL A 232 9.46 -7.47 4.10
CA VAL A 232 10.77 -8.08 3.81
C VAL A 232 11.82 -7.48 4.75
N ALA A 233 11.96 -6.16 4.81
CA ALA A 233 12.93 -5.50 5.68
C ALA A 233 12.78 -5.90 7.15
N TYR A 234 11.54 -5.98 7.64
CA TYR A 234 11.24 -6.46 8.99
C TYR A 234 11.79 -7.89 9.23
N TYR A 235 11.53 -8.82 8.31
CA TYR A 235 11.99 -10.21 8.48
C TYR A 235 13.47 -10.43 8.19
N GLU A 236 14.09 -9.61 7.34
CA GLU A 236 15.55 -9.59 7.20
C GLU A 236 16.20 -9.25 8.55
N GLU A 237 15.69 -8.23 9.25
CA GLU A 237 16.16 -7.90 10.59
C GLU A 237 15.91 -9.06 11.59
N GLN A 238 14.73 -9.68 11.56
CA GLN A 238 14.45 -10.82 12.44
C GLN A 238 15.39 -12.00 12.19
N THR A 239 15.71 -12.32 10.94
CA THR A 239 16.62 -13.44 10.61
C THR A 239 18.09 -13.13 10.94
N ILE A 240 18.49 -11.86 10.98
CA ILE A 240 19.80 -11.44 11.51
C ILE A 240 19.86 -11.63 13.03
N ASN A 241 18.82 -11.20 13.75
CA ASN A 241 18.76 -11.27 15.22
C ASN A 241 18.50 -12.69 15.74
N HIS A 242 17.85 -13.53 14.94
CA HIS A 242 17.40 -14.88 15.30
C HIS A 242 17.65 -15.88 14.16
N PRO A 243 18.92 -16.09 13.75
CA PRO A 243 19.26 -16.86 12.56
C PRO A 243 18.96 -18.36 12.67
N ASP A 244 18.74 -18.85 13.88
CA ASP A 244 18.42 -20.24 14.23
C ASP A 244 16.91 -20.52 14.32
N GLN A 245 16.05 -19.50 14.15
CA GLN A 245 14.60 -19.65 14.22
C GLN A 245 13.98 -19.78 12.83
N ALA A 246 13.57 -21.00 12.48
CA ALA A 246 13.02 -21.32 11.16
C ALA A 246 11.77 -20.50 10.79
N ILE A 247 10.97 -20.08 11.78
CA ILE A 247 9.75 -19.29 11.54
C ILE A 247 10.02 -17.93 10.87
N TYR A 248 11.12 -17.27 11.21
CA TYR A 248 11.46 -15.99 10.59
C TYR A 248 11.92 -16.17 9.14
N TRP A 249 12.66 -17.25 8.86
CA TRP A 249 13.01 -17.62 7.49
C TRP A 249 11.79 -17.97 6.64
N TYR A 250 10.79 -18.62 7.23
CA TYR A 250 9.52 -18.92 6.56
C TYR A 250 8.77 -17.66 6.14
N TYR A 251 8.57 -16.72 7.07
CA TYR A 251 7.85 -15.48 6.76
C TYR A 251 8.67 -14.51 5.91
N LEU A 252 10.01 -14.53 6.02
CA LEU A 252 10.88 -13.83 5.08
C LEU A 252 10.65 -14.35 3.66
N ALA A 253 10.61 -15.67 3.47
CA ALA A 253 10.37 -16.27 2.16
C ALA A 253 8.99 -15.93 1.59
N ASP A 254 7.93 -15.94 2.41
CA ASP A 254 6.59 -15.55 1.97
C ASP A 254 6.54 -14.07 1.56
N ALA A 255 7.18 -13.18 2.33
CA ALA A 255 7.27 -11.77 2.00
C ALA A 255 8.05 -11.55 0.70
N GLN A 256 9.22 -12.20 0.55
CA GLN A 256 10.03 -12.16 -0.66
C GLN A 256 9.24 -12.64 -1.88
N ARG A 257 8.50 -13.75 -1.76
CA ARG A 257 7.57 -14.24 -2.81
C ARG A 257 6.54 -13.18 -3.18
N LYS A 258 5.90 -12.53 -2.22
CA LYS A 258 4.89 -11.47 -2.45
C LYS A 258 5.48 -10.19 -3.07
N THR A 259 6.80 -10.02 -3.00
CA THR A 259 7.55 -8.98 -3.74
C THR A 259 8.22 -9.48 -5.02
N TYR A 260 7.86 -10.69 -5.49
CA TYR A 260 8.45 -11.35 -6.67
C TYR A 260 9.95 -11.68 -6.58
N GLN A 261 10.57 -11.58 -5.40
CA GLN A 261 11.96 -11.96 -5.12
C GLN A 261 12.10 -13.48 -4.92
N SER A 262 11.79 -14.24 -5.98
CA SER A 262 11.63 -15.70 -5.87
C SER A 262 12.92 -16.46 -5.49
N LYS A 263 14.11 -15.97 -5.85
CA LYS A 263 15.38 -16.63 -5.48
C LYS A 263 15.68 -16.42 -4.01
N GLU A 264 15.53 -15.20 -3.53
CA GLU A 264 15.68 -14.84 -2.12
C GLU A 264 14.71 -15.68 -1.30
N ALA A 265 13.45 -15.81 -1.76
CA ALA A 265 12.47 -16.67 -1.14
C ALA A 265 12.91 -18.15 -1.08
N LEU A 266 13.44 -18.70 -2.17
CA LEU A 266 13.96 -20.09 -2.20
C LEU A 266 15.16 -20.28 -1.26
N LYS A 267 16.11 -19.33 -1.23
CA LYS A 267 17.23 -19.35 -0.28
C LYS A 267 16.74 -19.34 1.16
N SER A 268 15.77 -18.48 1.48
CA SER A 268 15.14 -18.39 2.80
C SER A 268 14.43 -19.69 3.17
N ILE A 269 13.72 -20.33 2.22
CA ILE A 269 13.09 -21.65 2.41
C ILE A 269 14.13 -22.72 2.72
N GLU A 270 15.20 -22.80 1.94
CA GLU A 270 16.27 -23.80 2.13
C GLU A 270 16.96 -23.62 3.49
N LYS A 271 17.22 -22.36 3.86
CA LYS A 271 17.77 -22.02 5.17
C LYS A 271 16.83 -22.45 6.30
N GLY A 272 15.53 -22.19 6.18
CA GLY A 272 14.52 -22.62 7.15
C GLY A 272 14.41 -24.14 7.27
N LEU A 273 14.38 -24.87 6.14
CA LEU A 273 14.35 -26.32 6.09
C LEU A 273 15.56 -26.98 6.76
N ALA A 274 16.75 -26.39 6.59
CA ALA A 274 17.99 -26.90 7.17
C ALA A 274 18.01 -26.86 8.72
N LEU A 275 17.21 -25.98 9.34
CA LEU A 275 17.14 -25.84 10.80
C LEU A 275 16.34 -26.95 11.49
N GLN A 276 15.48 -27.68 10.76
CA GLN A 276 14.71 -28.83 11.28
C GLN A 276 13.92 -28.55 12.57
N ALA A 277 13.43 -27.32 12.74
CA ALA A 277 12.86 -26.82 14.00
C ALA A 277 11.49 -27.42 14.40
N GLY A 278 10.93 -28.34 13.59
CA GLY A 278 9.58 -28.90 13.77
C GLY A 278 8.44 -27.93 13.41
N TYR A 279 8.65 -26.62 13.59
CA TYR A 279 7.73 -25.56 13.20
C TYR A 279 8.46 -24.33 12.60
N PRO A 280 7.99 -23.78 11.47
CA PRO A 280 7.02 -24.36 10.55
C PRO A 280 7.47 -25.75 10.05
N SER A 281 6.51 -26.61 9.74
CA SER A 281 6.81 -27.99 9.33
C SER A 281 7.48 -28.03 7.97
N LYS A 282 8.19 -29.13 7.67
CA LYS A 282 8.75 -29.36 6.33
C LYS A 282 7.68 -29.22 5.25
N GLU A 283 6.48 -29.75 5.47
CA GLU A 283 5.37 -29.63 4.52
C GLU A 283 4.94 -28.17 4.29
N GLN A 284 4.96 -27.32 5.32
CA GLN A 284 4.68 -25.88 5.14
C GLN A 284 5.74 -25.22 4.24
N PHE A 285 7.02 -25.49 4.47
CA PHE A 285 8.09 -24.99 3.62
C PHE A 285 8.01 -25.51 2.17
N GLU A 286 7.73 -26.80 1.97
CA GLU A 286 7.58 -27.35 0.62
C GLU A 286 6.35 -26.76 -0.09
N ARG A 287 5.24 -26.52 0.61
CA ARG A 287 4.08 -25.81 0.03
C ARG A 287 4.43 -24.38 -0.37
N LEU A 288 5.20 -23.67 0.45
CA LEU A 288 5.66 -22.32 0.12
C LEU A 288 6.62 -22.36 -1.10
N LYS A 289 7.49 -23.36 -1.18
CA LYS A 289 8.37 -23.60 -2.33
C LYS A 289 7.57 -23.81 -3.62
N GLU A 290 6.51 -24.63 -3.57
CA GLU A 290 5.60 -24.81 -4.71
C GLU A 290 4.84 -23.53 -5.06
N GLN A 291 4.44 -22.71 -4.08
CA GLN A 291 3.83 -21.40 -4.36
C GLN A 291 4.79 -20.46 -5.09
N VAL A 292 6.07 -20.42 -4.69
CA VAL A 292 7.11 -19.66 -5.39
C VAL A 292 7.26 -20.17 -6.83
N ARG A 293 7.35 -21.49 -7.04
CA ARG A 293 7.45 -22.11 -8.37
C ARG A 293 6.26 -21.78 -9.27
N ARG A 294 5.03 -21.98 -8.77
CA ARG A 294 3.81 -21.67 -9.51
C ARG A 294 3.71 -20.19 -9.87
N MET A 295 4.11 -19.30 -8.98
CA MET A 295 4.14 -17.86 -9.26
C MET A 295 5.04 -17.57 -10.46
N VAL A 296 6.21 -18.19 -10.53
CA VAL A 296 7.09 -17.96 -11.68
C VAL A 296 6.53 -18.57 -12.97
N SER A 297 5.99 -19.79 -12.93
CA SER A 297 5.29 -20.39 -14.08
C SER A 297 4.07 -19.55 -14.53
N TYR A 298 3.35 -18.94 -13.60
CA TYR A 298 2.26 -18.01 -13.91
C TYR A 298 2.76 -16.74 -14.60
N MET A 299 3.81 -16.10 -14.08
CA MET A 299 4.41 -14.92 -14.71
C MET A 299 4.84 -15.23 -16.15
N ALA A 300 5.45 -16.39 -16.33
CA ALA A 300 5.85 -16.92 -17.61
C ALA A 300 4.68 -17.08 -18.61
N SER A 301 3.61 -17.75 -18.20
CA SER A 301 2.43 -17.94 -19.08
C SER A 301 1.66 -16.64 -19.41
N HIS A 302 1.87 -15.56 -18.67
CA HIS A 302 1.22 -14.26 -18.87
C HIS A 302 2.10 -13.23 -19.60
N MET A 303 3.22 -13.70 -20.18
CA MET A 303 4.06 -12.96 -21.10
C MET A 303 3.35 -12.78 -22.46
N THR A 304 2.41 -11.83 -22.53
CA THR A 304 1.66 -11.51 -23.76
C THR A 304 2.49 -10.65 -24.72
N ILE A 305 2.35 -10.93 -26.02
CA ILE A 305 2.89 -10.08 -27.09
C ILE A 305 2.34 -8.64 -26.97
N GLY A 306 3.13 -7.66 -27.41
CA GLY A 306 2.75 -6.25 -27.49
C GLY A 306 3.13 -5.39 -26.29
N ARG A 307 3.74 -5.95 -25.24
CA ARG A 307 4.20 -5.18 -24.07
C ARG A 307 5.36 -4.26 -24.43
N THR A 308 5.37 -3.07 -23.87
CA THR A 308 6.48 -2.12 -23.99
C THR A 308 7.67 -2.54 -23.14
N GLN A 309 8.86 -2.06 -23.48
CA GLN A 309 10.07 -2.21 -22.65
C GLN A 309 9.84 -1.80 -21.19
N LYS A 310 9.18 -0.66 -20.96
CA LYS A 310 8.87 -0.17 -19.60
C LYS A 310 7.94 -1.12 -18.83
N GLU A 311 6.96 -1.72 -19.49
CA GLU A 311 6.08 -2.70 -18.85
C GLU A 311 6.83 -4.00 -18.51
N ILE A 312 7.79 -4.41 -19.34
CA ILE A 312 8.69 -5.54 -19.06
C ILE A 312 9.63 -5.22 -17.89
N GLU A 313 10.25 -4.03 -17.86
CA GLU A 313 11.10 -3.59 -16.75
C GLU A 313 10.33 -3.47 -15.43
N ASN A 314 9.06 -3.07 -15.47
CA ASN A 314 8.20 -3.04 -14.29
C ASN A 314 7.91 -4.46 -13.75
N LEU A 315 7.95 -5.49 -14.61
CA LEU A 315 7.71 -6.88 -14.24
C LEU A 315 8.97 -7.60 -13.76
N PHE A 316 10.10 -7.40 -14.44
CA PHE A 316 11.33 -8.18 -14.25
C PHE A 316 12.52 -7.36 -13.74
N GLY A 317 12.37 -6.04 -13.59
CA GLY A 317 13.46 -5.13 -13.25
C GLY A 317 14.23 -4.66 -14.49
N THR A 318 15.22 -3.79 -14.27
CA THR A 318 16.06 -3.26 -15.36
C THR A 318 17.33 -4.07 -15.60
N ASP A 319 17.58 -5.11 -14.80
CA ASP A 319 18.80 -5.93 -14.86
C ASP A 319 18.63 -7.04 -15.92
N HIS A 320 18.79 -6.64 -17.18
CA HIS A 320 18.77 -7.53 -18.34
C HIS A 320 20.04 -7.37 -19.18
N ALA A 321 20.43 -8.46 -19.84
CA ALA A 321 21.48 -8.43 -20.85
C ALA A 321 20.88 -8.24 -22.24
N GLU A 322 21.56 -7.51 -23.11
CA GLU A 322 21.26 -7.47 -24.53
C GLU A 322 22.13 -8.50 -25.27
N VAL A 323 21.49 -9.50 -25.87
CA VAL A 323 22.18 -10.62 -26.54
C VAL A 323 21.75 -10.69 -28.01
N PRO A 324 22.60 -11.10 -28.96
CA PRO A 324 22.20 -11.17 -30.36
C PRO A 324 21.17 -12.28 -30.61
N ASN A 325 20.17 -12.02 -31.45
CA ASN A 325 19.26 -13.05 -31.93
C ASN A 325 19.94 -13.82 -33.08
N ALA A 326 20.49 -15.00 -32.79
CA ALA A 326 21.30 -15.75 -33.76
C ALA A 326 20.49 -16.31 -34.94
N LYS A 327 19.15 -16.45 -34.80
CA LYS A 327 18.28 -17.02 -35.82
C LYS A 327 17.64 -15.98 -36.74
N GLU A 328 17.23 -14.84 -36.21
CA GLU A 328 16.43 -13.85 -36.94
C GLU A 328 17.15 -12.51 -37.13
N GLY A 329 18.32 -12.32 -36.49
CA GLY A 329 19.03 -11.04 -36.45
C GLY A 329 18.41 -10.04 -35.46
N GLY A 330 19.18 -9.03 -35.06
CA GLY A 330 18.76 -8.06 -34.04
C GLY A 330 19.21 -8.43 -32.63
N LYS A 331 18.60 -7.82 -31.61
CA LYS A 331 18.92 -8.02 -30.19
C LYS A 331 17.71 -8.57 -29.43
N LEU A 332 17.98 -9.49 -28.51
CA LEU A 332 17.06 -9.98 -27.51
C LEU A 332 17.40 -9.33 -26.17
N TRP A 333 16.40 -9.18 -25.32
CA TRP A 333 16.66 -9.02 -23.89
C TRP A 333 16.71 -10.40 -23.26
N ARG A 334 17.74 -10.65 -22.45
CA ARG A 334 17.89 -11.84 -21.63
C ARG A 334 17.78 -11.46 -20.16
N TYR A 335 16.86 -12.10 -19.46
CA TYR A 335 16.74 -12.05 -18.01
C TYR A 335 17.15 -13.40 -17.44
N ASP A 336 18.13 -13.37 -16.55
CA ASP A 336 18.48 -14.49 -15.69
C ASP A 336 17.70 -14.28 -14.37
N TYR A 337 16.49 -14.83 -14.27
CA TYR A 337 15.50 -14.31 -13.31
C TYR A 337 15.00 -15.35 -12.29
N PRO A 338 14.95 -14.97 -11.01
CA PRO A 338 15.94 -14.12 -10.37
C PRO A 338 17.29 -14.84 -10.28
N ALA A 339 18.35 -14.17 -10.70
CA ALA A 339 19.72 -14.68 -10.65
C ALA A 339 20.38 -14.51 -9.29
N LYS A 340 21.24 -15.47 -8.92
CA LYS A 340 22.34 -15.47 -7.94
C LYS A 340 22.79 -14.07 -7.50
N GLU A 341 22.89 -13.71 -6.23
CA GLU A 341 23.65 -12.48 -5.94
C GLU A 341 25.11 -12.72 -6.33
N GLY A 342 25.70 -11.81 -7.11
CA GLY A 342 27.04 -11.98 -7.69
C GLY A 342 27.11 -12.97 -8.85
N TYR A 343 25.98 -13.48 -9.33
CA TYR A 343 25.94 -14.28 -10.54
C TYR A 343 25.99 -13.39 -11.77
N SER A 344 26.74 -13.85 -12.76
CA SER A 344 26.76 -13.30 -14.11
C SER A 344 26.97 -14.44 -15.08
N PHE A 345 26.22 -14.44 -16.16
CA PHE A 345 26.42 -15.38 -17.25
C PHE A 345 26.94 -14.66 -18.48
N ASP A 346 28.19 -14.96 -18.80
CA ASP A 346 28.79 -14.59 -20.08
C ASP A 346 28.48 -15.70 -21.08
N ASP A 347 27.58 -15.39 -22.00
CA ASP A 347 27.21 -16.29 -23.09
C ASP A 347 28.17 -16.22 -24.28
N GLY A 348 29.27 -15.45 -24.16
CA GLY A 348 30.22 -15.20 -25.24
C GLY A 348 29.60 -14.43 -26.41
N GLY A 349 28.48 -13.75 -26.20
CA GLY A 349 27.70 -13.08 -27.24
C GLY A 349 26.83 -14.04 -28.06
N MET A 350 26.33 -15.12 -27.46
CA MET A 350 25.37 -16.05 -28.08
C MET A 350 24.04 -16.06 -27.32
N ASP A 351 22.91 -16.35 -27.97
CA ASP A 351 21.62 -16.58 -27.31
C ASP A 351 21.57 -17.95 -26.59
N ALA A 352 22.57 -18.22 -25.75
CA ALA A 352 22.80 -19.50 -25.09
C ALA A 352 22.00 -19.65 -23.80
N VAL A 353 21.55 -20.88 -23.54
CA VAL A 353 20.84 -21.22 -22.30
C VAL A 353 21.82 -21.65 -21.22
N ASP A 354 21.79 -21.02 -20.03
CA ASP A 354 22.61 -21.46 -18.89
C ASP A 354 21.94 -22.64 -18.16
N VAL A 355 22.08 -23.82 -18.76
CA VAL A 355 21.57 -25.08 -18.21
C VAL A 355 22.18 -25.38 -16.83
N ASP A 356 23.49 -25.16 -16.67
CA ASP A 356 24.17 -25.40 -15.40
C ASP A 356 23.66 -24.43 -14.33
N GLY A 357 23.41 -23.17 -14.70
CA GLY A 357 22.81 -22.16 -13.83
C GLY A 357 21.41 -22.54 -13.36
N LEU A 358 20.59 -23.12 -14.24
CA LEU A 358 19.27 -23.63 -13.87
C LEU A 358 19.39 -24.85 -12.94
N GLN A 359 20.20 -25.86 -13.29
CA GLN A 359 20.38 -27.10 -12.53
C GLN A 359 20.97 -26.88 -11.14
N ASN A 360 21.88 -25.92 -11.00
CA ASN A 360 22.52 -25.60 -9.72
C ASN A 360 21.77 -24.52 -8.92
N GLY A 361 20.59 -24.08 -9.37
CA GLY A 361 19.79 -23.07 -8.69
C GLY A 361 20.47 -21.70 -8.62
N LEU A 362 21.34 -21.39 -9.59
CA LEU A 362 21.93 -20.06 -9.75
C LEU A 362 20.92 -19.07 -10.33
N MET A 363 19.96 -19.53 -11.13
CA MET A 363 18.77 -18.76 -11.49
C MET A 363 17.55 -19.68 -11.51
N PHE A 364 16.35 -19.11 -11.45
CA PHE A 364 15.12 -19.92 -11.54
C PHE A 364 14.69 -20.15 -12.99
N MET A 365 14.70 -19.09 -13.78
CA MET A 365 14.37 -19.14 -15.21
C MET A 365 15.33 -18.29 -15.99
N GLN A 366 15.52 -18.66 -17.25
CA GLN A 366 16.13 -17.79 -18.24
C GLN A 366 15.08 -17.38 -19.25
N LEU A 367 14.89 -16.07 -19.39
CA LEU A 367 13.88 -15.49 -20.25
C LEU A 367 14.55 -14.68 -21.36
N PHE A 368 14.23 -15.00 -22.61
CA PHE A 368 14.59 -14.24 -23.79
C PHE A 368 13.36 -13.53 -24.34
N ILE A 369 13.50 -12.26 -24.68
CA ILE A 369 12.44 -11.41 -25.22
C ILE A 369 12.91 -10.84 -26.55
N SER A 370 12.13 -11.07 -27.61
CA SER A 370 12.32 -10.43 -28.91
C SER A 370 11.42 -9.19 -29.03
N TRP A 371 11.83 -8.27 -29.89
CA TRP A 371 11.20 -6.95 -30.03
C TRP A 371 10.80 -6.70 -31.48
N SER A 372 9.58 -6.18 -31.66
CA SER A 372 9.14 -5.64 -32.94
C SER A 372 9.84 -4.31 -33.25
N ASP A 373 9.75 -3.89 -34.52
CA ASP A 373 10.22 -2.57 -34.97
C ASP A 373 9.58 -1.39 -34.23
N GLN A 374 8.45 -1.60 -33.55
CA GLN A 374 7.75 -0.59 -32.75
C GLN A 374 8.21 -0.56 -31.28
N GLY A 375 9.19 -1.38 -30.90
CA GLY A 375 9.72 -1.43 -29.54
C GLY A 375 8.81 -2.15 -28.54
N THR A 376 7.93 -3.02 -29.03
CA THR A 376 7.07 -3.89 -28.21
C THR A 376 7.49 -5.35 -28.34
N ALA A 377 7.34 -6.11 -27.25
CA ALA A 377 7.72 -7.51 -27.20
C ALA A 377 6.92 -8.32 -28.22
N ASP A 378 7.59 -9.01 -29.13
CA ASP A 378 6.97 -9.82 -30.19
C ASP A 378 7.29 -11.32 -30.08
N GLY A 379 7.98 -11.72 -29.02
CA GLY A 379 8.22 -13.11 -28.71
C GLY A 379 8.86 -13.28 -27.35
N TYR A 380 8.61 -14.44 -26.75
CA TYR A 380 9.23 -14.86 -25.50
C TYR A 380 9.76 -16.28 -25.64
N THR A 381 10.93 -16.56 -25.11
CA THR A 381 11.41 -17.93 -24.92
C THR A 381 11.89 -18.07 -23.49
N LEU A 382 11.31 -19.02 -22.77
CA LEU A 382 11.55 -19.25 -21.36
C LEU A 382 12.15 -20.63 -21.13
N TYR A 383 13.16 -20.71 -20.29
CA TYR A 383 13.75 -21.95 -19.81
C TYR A 383 13.63 -22.04 -18.29
N TYR A 384 13.12 -23.16 -17.75
CA TYR A 384 13.03 -23.43 -16.31
C TYR A 384 13.06 -24.93 -16.02
N LEU A 385 13.23 -25.34 -14.75
CA LEU A 385 13.18 -26.75 -14.36
C LEU A 385 11.79 -27.19 -13.90
N ASP A 386 11.34 -28.36 -14.37
CA ASP A 386 10.14 -29.02 -13.84
C ASP A 386 10.42 -29.76 -12.51
N GLN A 387 9.39 -30.45 -12.00
CA GLN A 387 9.45 -31.17 -10.72
C GLN A 387 10.42 -32.37 -10.73
N GLU A 388 10.73 -32.90 -11.91
CA GLU A 388 11.65 -34.03 -12.11
C GLU A 388 13.08 -33.55 -12.38
N GLY A 389 13.28 -32.23 -12.49
CA GLY A 389 14.57 -31.61 -12.82
C GLY A 389 14.85 -31.57 -14.31
N ASN A 390 13.85 -31.81 -15.17
CA ASN A 390 14.00 -31.64 -16.61
C ASN A 390 13.86 -30.17 -16.98
N ILE A 391 14.52 -29.76 -18.06
CA ILE A 391 14.44 -28.39 -18.56
C ILE A 391 13.21 -28.28 -19.45
N GLN A 392 12.32 -27.38 -19.05
CA GLN A 392 11.16 -26.94 -19.80
C GLN A 392 11.53 -25.71 -20.61
N GLU A 393 11.19 -25.73 -21.90
CA GLU A 393 11.22 -24.60 -22.80
C GLU A 393 9.78 -24.20 -23.14
N GLU A 394 9.43 -22.94 -22.91
CA GLU A 394 8.17 -22.36 -23.37
C GLU A 394 8.44 -21.21 -24.32
N ARG A 395 7.98 -21.32 -25.57
CA ARG A 395 8.13 -20.29 -26.59
C ARG A 395 6.78 -19.72 -26.99
N ILE A 396 6.66 -18.39 -26.88
CA ILE A 396 5.52 -17.59 -27.33
C ILE A 396 5.96 -16.84 -28.59
N PHE A 397 5.27 -17.09 -29.69
CA PHE A 397 5.55 -16.47 -30.99
C PHE A 397 4.78 -15.16 -31.17
N SER A 398 5.14 -14.38 -32.20
CA SER A 398 4.53 -13.09 -32.52
C SER A 398 3.04 -13.14 -32.86
N ASP A 399 2.53 -14.30 -33.27
CA ASP A 399 1.11 -14.56 -33.45
C ASP A 399 0.37 -14.94 -32.16
N GLY A 400 1.09 -14.97 -31.03
CA GLY A 400 0.59 -15.42 -29.72
C GLY A 400 0.55 -16.93 -29.54
N GLY A 401 1.01 -17.71 -30.53
CA GLY A 401 1.11 -19.16 -30.41
C GLY A 401 2.09 -19.58 -29.32
N LEU A 402 1.71 -20.58 -28.53
CA LEU A 402 2.56 -21.19 -27.50
C LEU A 402 3.07 -22.56 -27.97
N LYS A 403 4.36 -22.80 -27.80
CA LYS A 403 4.98 -24.12 -27.97
C LYS A 403 5.80 -24.45 -26.73
N THR A 404 5.55 -25.64 -26.18
CA THR A 404 6.30 -26.18 -25.04
C THR A 404 7.19 -27.34 -25.49
N SER A 405 8.38 -27.44 -24.95
CA SER A 405 9.29 -28.56 -25.17
C SER A 405 9.96 -28.97 -23.86
N THR A 406 10.19 -30.27 -23.67
CA THR A 406 10.90 -30.81 -22.50
C THR A 406 12.21 -31.42 -22.97
N SER A 407 13.32 -31.04 -22.33
CA SER A 407 14.63 -31.66 -22.52
C SER A 407 15.09 -32.31 -21.23
N HIS A 408 15.62 -33.52 -21.37
CA HIS A 408 16.12 -34.31 -20.24
C HIS A 408 17.61 -34.00 -20.08
N PRO A 409 18.14 -33.92 -18.84
CA PRO A 409 19.56 -33.69 -18.58
C PRO A 409 20.50 -34.67 -19.29
#